data_AF-A0A7S0KQG4-F1
#
_entry.id   AF-A0A7S0KQG4-F1
#
_cell.length_a   1.000
_cell.length_b   1.000
_cell.length_c   1.000
_cell.angle_alpha   90.00
_cell.angle_beta   90.00
_cell.angle_gamma   90.00
#
_symmetry.space_group_name_H-M   'P 1'
#
loop_
_entity.id
_entity.type
_entity.pdbx_description
1 polymer ?
#
loop_
_entity_poly.entity_id
_entity_poly.type
_entity_poly.pdbx_seq_one_letter_code
_entity_poly.pdbx_strand_id
1 'polypeptide(L)'
;IGQAQIITQDTTTVKQFLIEGDSIPRSSIELEEVILFNKLKFDNKEERVRYLILRRKTLKVYPYAKMAADRLVELNSRLDKIDSKSKRRKYTKIVQKFIEDE
;
A
#
# COMPACT_ATOMS: atom_id res chain seq x y z
N ILE A 1 6.75 -36.23 56.55
CA ILE A 1 5.42 -36.08 55.92
C ILE A 1 5.50 -34.85 55.04
N GLY A 2 5.60 -35.04 53.72
CA GLY A 2 5.84 -33.97 52.76
C GLY A 2 4.58 -33.14 52.49
N GLN A 3 4.74 -31.83 52.31
CA GLN A 3 3.69 -30.98 51.81
C GLN A 3 3.95 -30.73 50.32
N ALA A 4 3.06 -31.26 49.48
CA ALA A 4 3.04 -31.00 48.05
C ALA A 4 2.58 -29.56 47.81
N GLN A 5 3.30 -28.83 46.95
CA GLN A 5 2.95 -27.48 46.55
C GLN A 5 1.80 -27.54 45.53
N ILE A 6 0.70 -26.87 45.83
CA ILE A 6 -0.49 -26.81 44.99
C ILE A 6 -0.15 -25.95 43.76
N ILE A 7 -0.17 -26.55 42.57
CA ILE A 7 -0.05 -25.84 41.29
C ILE A 7 -1.43 -25.25 41.00
N THR A 8 -1.63 -23.97 41.28
CA THR A 8 -2.83 -23.24 40.83
C THR A 8 -2.78 -23.11 39.31
N GLN A 9 -3.66 -23.85 38.63
CA GLN A 9 -3.87 -23.72 37.19
C GLN A 9 -4.91 -22.62 36.95
N ASP A 10 -4.49 -21.54 36.29
CA ASP A 10 -5.40 -20.44 35.92
C ASP A 10 -6.44 -20.93 34.90
N THR A 11 -7.73 -20.73 35.19
CA THR A 11 -8.89 -21.15 34.36
C THR A 11 -9.16 -20.26 33.14
N THR A 12 -8.16 -19.55 32.62
CA THR A 12 -8.38 -18.60 31.53
C THR A 12 -8.53 -19.36 30.20
N THR A 13 -9.77 -19.45 29.71
CA THR A 13 -10.09 -20.03 28.40
C THR A 13 -9.47 -19.18 27.29
N VAL A 14 -8.35 -19.63 26.73
CA VAL A 14 -7.66 -18.97 25.61
C VAL A 14 -8.55 -19.05 24.36
N LYS A 15 -9.09 -17.91 23.91
CA LYS A 15 -9.83 -17.83 22.64
C LYS A 15 -8.85 -18.07 21.50
N GLN A 16 -9.04 -19.18 20.78
CA GLN A 16 -8.26 -19.52 19.60
C GLN A 16 -8.89 -18.87 18.37
N PHE A 17 -8.08 -18.21 17.55
CA PHE A 17 -8.52 -17.64 16.28
C PHE A 17 -8.15 -18.60 15.15
N LEU A 18 -9.13 -19.01 14.35
CA LEU A 18 -8.92 -19.73 13.11
C LEU A 18 -8.84 -18.70 11.99
N ILE A 19 -7.67 -18.57 11.36
CA ILE A 19 -7.46 -17.66 10.23
C ILE A 19 -7.79 -18.44 8.95
N GLU A 20 -8.57 -17.85 8.06
CA GLU A 20 -8.96 -18.47 6.78
C GLU A 20 -7.69 -18.79 5.96
N GLY A 21 -7.39 -20.07 5.77
CA GLY A 21 -6.20 -20.54 5.04
C GLY A 21 -5.05 -21.11 5.89
N ASP A 22 -5.16 -21.12 7.23
CA ASP A 22 -4.21 -21.77 8.14
C ASP A 22 -4.92 -22.86 8.96
N SER A 23 -4.28 -24.02 9.12
CA SER A 23 -4.82 -25.16 9.88
C SER A 23 -4.40 -25.15 11.36
N ILE A 24 -3.47 -24.26 11.73
CA ILE A 24 -2.97 -24.16 13.10
C ILE A 24 -3.71 -23.03 13.83
N PRO A 25 -4.44 -23.32 14.93
CA PRO A 25 -5.10 -22.29 15.72
C PRO A 25 -4.07 -21.39 16.40
N ARG A 26 -4.08 -20.09 16.09
CA ARG A 26 -3.21 -19.09 16.73
C ARG A 26 -3.94 -18.38 17.86
N SER A 27 -3.22 -18.04 18.91
CA SER A 27 -3.74 -17.28 20.06
C SER A 27 -3.78 -15.77 19.84
N SER A 28 -3.23 -15.28 18.72
CA SER A 28 -3.16 -13.85 18.37
C SER A 28 -3.28 -13.65 16.86
N ILE A 29 -3.87 -12.51 16.47
CA ILE A 29 -3.93 -12.05 15.07
C ILE A 29 -2.70 -11.16 14.84
N GLU A 30 -1.83 -11.54 13.92
CA GLU A 30 -0.71 -10.70 13.47
C GLU A 30 -1.27 -9.58 12.57
N LEU A 31 -1.04 -8.33 12.95
CA LEU A 31 -1.46 -7.17 12.17
C LEU A 31 -0.32 -6.69 11.28
N GLU A 32 -0.67 -6.03 10.18
CA GLU A 32 0.30 -5.36 9.32
C GLU A 32 0.99 -4.22 10.09
N GLU A 33 2.33 -4.19 10.05
CA GLU A 33 3.11 -3.13 10.69
C GLU A 33 2.88 -1.79 9.99
N VAL A 34 2.72 -0.72 10.78
CA VAL A 34 2.57 0.65 10.25
C VAL A 34 3.75 1.52 10.66
N ILE A 35 4.31 2.24 9.68
CA ILE A 35 5.42 3.18 9.91
C ILE A 35 4.86 4.49 10.46
N LEU A 36 5.26 4.87 11.68
CA LEU A 36 4.88 6.15 12.27
C LEU A 36 5.99 7.19 12.07
N PHE A 37 5.71 8.23 11.28
CA PHE A 37 6.65 9.33 11.10
C PHE A 37 6.57 10.34 12.25
N ASN A 38 7.73 10.87 12.68
CA ASN A 38 7.79 11.95 13.67
C ASN A 38 7.12 13.23 13.16
N LYS A 39 6.67 14.08 14.10
CA LYS A 39 6.11 15.40 13.77
C LYS A 39 7.14 16.22 12.97
N LEU A 40 6.70 16.78 11.85
CA LEU A 40 7.55 17.58 10.98
C LEU A 40 7.89 18.92 11.68
N LYS A 41 9.19 19.22 11.75
CA LYS A 41 9.71 20.51 12.25
C LYS A 41 10.17 21.35 11.06
N PHE A 42 9.96 22.65 11.16
CA PHE A 42 10.39 23.63 10.16
C PHE A 42 11.26 24.67 10.84
N ASP A 43 12.34 25.08 10.17
CA ASP A 43 13.29 26.04 10.74
C ASP A 43 12.73 27.47 10.63
N ASN A 44 11.90 27.73 9.62
CA ASN A 44 11.28 29.03 9.39
C ASN A 44 9.80 28.95 8.96
N LYS A 45 9.10 30.10 9.03
CA LYS A 45 7.69 30.20 8.64
C LYS A 45 7.46 29.95 7.14
N GLU A 46 8.41 30.33 6.30
CA GLU A 46 8.29 30.22 4.83
C GLU A 46 8.31 28.75 4.38
N GLU A 47 9.16 27.93 4.97
CA GLU A 47 9.24 26.49 4.75
C GLU A 47 7.94 25.79 5.15
N ARG A 48 7.37 26.18 6.31
CA ARG A 48 6.08 25.65 6.73
C ARG A 48 5.00 25.96 5.69
N VAL A 49 4.94 27.19 5.17
CA VAL A 49 3.98 27.59 4.13
C VAL A 49 4.23 26.79 2.84
N ARG A 50 5.48 26.69 2.40
CA ARG A 50 5.87 25.94 1.20
C ARG A 50 5.46 24.47 1.29
N TYR A 51 5.71 23.84 2.44
CA TYR A 51 5.30 22.47 2.70
C TYR A 51 3.77 22.30 2.65
N LEU A 52 3.01 23.21 3.27
CA LEU A 52 1.55 23.11 3.28
C LEU A 52 0.96 23.25 1.86
N ILE A 53 1.53 24.12 1.03
CA ILE A 53 1.17 24.25 -0.39
C ILE A 53 1.47 22.94 -1.12
N LEU A 54 2.68 22.39 -0.93
CA LEU A 54 3.07 21.12 -1.56
C LEU A 54 2.14 20.00 -1.12
N ARG A 55 1.93 19.80 0.18
CA ARG A 55 1.02 18.78 0.74
C ARG A 55 -0.37 18.89 0.11
N ARG A 56 -0.93 20.10 0.01
CA ARG A 56 -2.25 20.30 -0.61
C ARG A 56 -2.25 19.90 -2.09
N LYS A 57 -1.25 20.33 -2.86
CA LYS A 57 -1.13 19.99 -4.28
C LYS A 57 -0.94 18.48 -4.47
N THR A 58 -0.05 17.87 -3.69
CA THR A 58 0.21 16.43 -3.72
C THR A 58 -1.04 15.64 -3.40
N LEU A 59 -1.77 15.95 -2.33
CA LEU A 59 -3.01 15.23 -1.99
C LEU A 59 -4.06 15.32 -3.11
N LYS A 60 -4.20 16.48 -3.77
CA LYS A 60 -5.14 16.66 -4.87
C LYS A 60 -4.71 15.90 -6.14
N VAL A 61 -3.41 15.91 -6.46
CA VAL A 61 -2.88 15.39 -7.72
C VAL A 61 -2.53 13.90 -7.63
N TYR A 62 -2.22 13.38 -6.44
CA TYR A 62 -1.74 12.02 -6.23
C TYR A 62 -2.65 10.93 -6.81
N PRO A 63 -3.99 10.97 -6.65
CA PRO A 63 -4.86 9.95 -7.23
C PRO A 63 -4.73 9.84 -8.75
N TYR A 64 -4.69 10.99 -9.45
CA TYR A 64 -4.54 11.03 -10.90
C TYR A 64 -3.13 10.60 -11.34
N ALA A 65 -2.10 11.01 -10.60
CA ALA A 65 -0.73 10.60 -10.87
C ALA A 65 -0.54 9.08 -10.71
N LYS A 66 -1.15 8.48 -9.68
CA LYS A 66 -1.12 7.03 -9.46
C LYS A 66 -1.83 6.29 -10.59
N MET A 67 -3.03 6.73 -10.97
CA MET A 67 -3.78 6.15 -12.10
C MET A 67 -2.98 6.25 -13.41
N ALA A 68 -2.35 7.40 -13.68
CA ALA A 68 -1.51 7.58 -14.86
C ALA A 68 -0.27 6.67 -14.83
N ALA A 69 0.39 6.52 -13.68
CA ALA A 69 1.52 5.62 -13.51
C ALA A 69 1.13 4.15 -13.78
N ASP A 70 0.00 3.70 -13.24
CA ASP A 70 -0.49 2.34 -13.46
C ASP A 70 -0.85 2.10 -14.95
N ARG A 71 -1.52 3.08 -15.58
CA ARG A 71 -1.79 3.05 -17.04
C ARG A 71 -0.51 3.01 -17.87
N LEU A 72 0.54 3.72 -17.47
CA LEU A 72 1.83 3.72 -18.15
C LEU A 72 2.54 2.36 -18.03
N VAL A 73 2.51 1.75 -16.84
CA VAL A 73 3.05 0.40 -16.62
C VAL A 73 2.33 -0.62 -17.49
N GLU A 74 1.00 -0.56 -17.55
CA GLU A 74 0.21 -1.44 -18.40
C GLU A 74 0.52 -1.21 -19.90
N LEU A 75 0.61 0.05 -20.33
CA LEU A 75 0.96 0.39 -21.71
C LEU A 75 2.32 -0.20 -22.10
N ASN A 76 3.33 -0.07 -21.23
CA ASN A 76 4.66 -0.64 -21.48
C ASN A 76 4.60 -2.17 -21.59
N SER A 77 3.93 -2.85 -20.66
CA SER A 77 3.73 -4.30 -20.72
C SER A 77 3.05 -4.76 -22.01
N ARG A 78 2.11 -3.99 -22.54
CA ARG A 78 1.46 -4.29 -23.84
C ARG A 78 2.39 -4.00 -25.03
N LEU A 79 3.17 -2.93 -24.99
CA LEU A 79 4.13 -2.58 -26.04
C LEU A 79 5.28 -3.59 -26.16
N ASP A 80 5.72 -4.17 -25.05
CA ASP A 80 6.78 -5.19 -25.02
C ASP A 80 6.35 -6.50 -25.70
N LYS A 81 5.05 -6.79 -25.73
CA LYS A 81 4.48 -7.95 -26.45
C LYS A 81 4.38 -7.74 -27.97
N ILE A 82 4.71 -6.55 -28.48
CA ILE A 82 4.61 -6.21 -29.91
C ILE A 82 6.02 -6.10 -30.51
N ASP A 83 6.44 -7.12 -31.23
CA ASP A 83 7.80 -7.18 -31.83
C ASP A 83 8.02 -6.10 -32.90
N SER A 84 7.01 -5.83 -33.72
CA SER A 84 7.14 -4.90 -34.85
C SER A 84 7.06 -3.44 -34.39
N LYS A 85 8.10 -2.66 -34.72
CA LYS A 85 8.15 -1.18 -34.54
C LYS A 85 6.95 -0.43 -35.14
N SER A 86 6.44 -0.86 -36.31
CA SER A 86 5.28 -0.23 -36.95
C SER A 86 3.99 -0.43 -36.15
N LYS A 87 3.68 -1.68 -35.79
CA LYS A 87 2.56 -2.05 -34.91
C LYS A 87 2.62 -1.32 -33.56
N ARG A 88 3.79 -1.22 -32.92
CA ARG A 88 3.97 -0.43 -31.69
C ARG A 88 3.55 1.03 -31.87
N ARG A 89 4.06 1.70 -32.91
CA ARG A 89 3.69 3.09 -33.23
C ARG A 89 2.18 3.26 -33.45
N LYS A 90 1.55 2.33 -34.17
CA LYS A 90 0.09 2.34 -34.40
C LYS A 90 -0.67 2.19 -33.08
N TYR A 91 -0.26 1.24 -32.23
CA TYR A 91 -0.90 1.01 -30.94
C TYR A 91 -0.81 2.23 -30.03
N THR A 92 0.37 2.85 -29.91
CA THR A 92 0.55 4.08 -29.13
C THR A 92 -0.36 5.21 -29.62
N LYS A 93 -0.50 5.40 -30.93
CA LYS A 93 -1.41 6.41 -31.50
C LYS A 93 -2.88 6.17 -31.15
N ILE A 94 -3.32 4.91 -31.15
CA ILE A 94 -4.71 4.56 -30.79
C ILE A 94 -4.96 4.89 -29.32
N VAL A 95 -4.05 4.51 -28.43
CA VAL A 95 -4.16 4.79 -26.99
C VAL A 95 -4.09 6.29 -26.72
N GLN A 96 -3.20 7.01 -27.38
CA GLN A 96 -3.12 8.47 -27.28
C GLN A 96 -4.45 9.13 -27.64
N LYS A 97 -5.02 8.77 -28.80
CA LYS A 97 -6.30 9.32 -29.24
C LYS A 97 -7.43 9.00 -28.25
N PHE A 98 -7.47 7.77 -27.72
CA PHE A 98 -8.44 7.38 -26.71
C PHE A 98 -8.34 8.23 -25.43
N ILE A 99 -7.12 8.58 -24.99
CA ILE A 99 -6.90 9.43 -23.80
C ILE A 99 -7.24 10.90 -24.06
N GLU A 100 -7.04 11.39 -25.29
CA GLU A 100 -7.32 12.78 -25.68
C GLU A 100 -8.81 13.04 -25.96
N ASP A 101 -9.55 12.02 -26.38
CA ASP A 101 -11.01 12.08 -26.63
C ASP A 101 -11.85 11.90 -25.34
N GLU A 102 -11.24 11.47 -24.22
CA GLU A 102 -11.82 11.39 -22.86
C GLU A 102 -11.66 12.71 -22.09
#